data_AF-A0A364YC44-F1
#
_entry.id   AF-A0A364YC44-F1
#
_cell.length_a   1.000
_cell.length_b   1.000
_cell.length_c   1.000
_cell.angle_alpha   90.00
_cell.angle_beta   90.00
_cell.angle_gamma   90.00
#
_symmetry.space_group_name_H-M   'P 1'
#
loop_
_entity.id
_entity.type
_entity.pdbx_description
1 polymer ?
#
loop_
_entity_poly.entity_id
_entity_poly.type
_entity_poly.pdbx_seq_one_letter_code
_entity_poly.pdbx_strand_id
1 'polypeptide(L)'
;MKIFKAAYIFPILFIAIGIYQMFRVDFLEASLYIIAGLAFVFNAMASEERLAKHKKTLVTITWTLLGISVLIFFWVLQFNTP
;
A
#
# COMPACT_ATOMS: atom_id res chain seq x y z
N MET A 1 19.55 6.05 17.05
CA MET A 1 18.10 5.84 16.84
C MET A 1 17.76 6.37 15.44
N LYS A 2 17.74 5.51 14.41
CA LYS A 2 17.36 5.91 13.03
C LYS A 2 15.84 6.09 13.02
N ILE A 3 15.43 7.33 13.27
CA ILE A 3 14.04 7.76 13.30
C ILE A 3 13.38 7.31 12.00
N PHE A 4 12.24 6.63 12.13
CA PHE A 4 11.33 6.25 11.06
C PHE A 4 11.39 7.28 9.92
N LYS A 5 11.97 6.90 8.77
CA LYS A 5 11.87 7.74 7.59
C LYS A 5 10.38 7.98 7.36
N ALA A 6 9.95 9.23 7.14
CA ALA A 6 8.55 9.57 6.90
C ALA A 6 7.89 8.69 5.82
N ALA A 7 8.71 8.14 4.91
CA ALA A 7 8.34 7.12 3.92
C ALA A 7 7.64 5.87 4.49
N TYR A 8 7.84 5.52 5.77
CA TYR A 8 7.23 4.35 6.41
C TYR A 8 5.94 4.65 7.19
N ILE A 9 5.55 5.92 7.34
CA ILE A 9 4.34 6.29 8.10
C ILE A 9 3.07 5.85 7.35
N PHE A 10 2.97 6.19 6.07
CA PHE A 10 1.84 5.79 5.23
C PHE A 10 1.64 4.27 5.15
N PRO A 11 2.65 3.44 4.86
CA PRO A 11 2.42 2.00 4.78
C PRO A 11 1.93 1.41 6.11
N ILE A 12 2.43 1.90 7.26
CA ILE A 12 1.95 1.47 8.58
C ILE A 12 0.47 1.84 8.76
N LEU A 13 0.09 3.08 8.45
CA LEU A 13 -1.30 3.54 8.58
C LEU A 13 -2.25 2.74 7.69
N PHE A 14 -1.90 2.56 6.41
CA PHE A 14 -2.71 1.81 5.46
C PHE A 14 -2.85 0.34 5.86
N ILE A 15 -1.78 -0.31 6.32
CA ILE A 15 -1.86 -1.69 6.83
C ILE A 15 -2.74 -1.76 8.08
N ALA A 16 -2.61 -0.82 9.02
CA ALA A 16 -3.43 -0.80 10.23
C ALA A 16 -4.92 -0.61 9.91
N ILE A 17 -5.27 0.29 8.98
CA ILE A 17 -6.66 0.48 8.53
C ILE A 17 -7.17 -0.76 7.80
N GLY A 18 -6.34 -1.39 6.96
CA GLY A 18 -6.71 -2.64 6.28
C GLY A 18 -7.05 -3.75 7.27
N ILE A 19 -6.23 -3.92 8.32
CA ILE A 19 -6.50 -4.88 9.40
C ILE A 19 -7.80 -4.52 10.14
N TYR A 20 -8.04 -3.23 10.43
CA TYR A 20 -9.28 -2.77 11.04
C TYR A 20 -10.51 -3.13 10.19
N GLN A 21 -10.45 -2.94 8.87
CA GLN A 21 -11.54 -3.29 7.96
C GLN A 21 -11.78 -4.80 7.86
N MET A 22 -10.73 -5.63 8.02
CA MET A 22 -10.92 -7.09 8.14
C MET A 22 -11.79 -7.46 9.34
N PHE A 23 -11.65 -6.76 10.49
CA PHE A 23 -12.52 -6.97 11.65
C PHE A 23 -13.97 -6.51 11.43
N ARG A 24 -14.19 -5.61 10.47
CA ARG A 24 -15.53 -5.13 10.05
C ARG A 24 -16.15 -6.01 8.96
N VAL A 25 -15.45 -7.06 8.52
CA VAL A 25 -15.88 -7.98 7.45
C VAL A 25 -16.02 -7.26 6.09
N ASP A 26 -15.43 -6.06 5.95
CA ASP A 26 -15.34 -5.37 4.67
C ASP A 26 -14.03 -5.77 3.97
N PHE A 27 -14.05 -6.96 3.36
CA PHE A 27 -12.87 -7.53 2.72
C PHE A 27 -12.44 -6.76 1.47
N LEU A 28 -13.36 -6.07 0.79
CA LEU A 28 -13.04 -5.29 -0.40
C LEU A 28 -12.24 -4.04 0.00
N GLU A 29 -12.74 -3.28 0.98
CA GLU A 29 -12.04 -2.11 1.48
C GLU A 29 -10.74 -2.49 2.21
N ALA A 30 -10.74 -3.61 2.95
CA ALA A 30 -9.51 -4.16 3.53
C ALA A 30 -8.44 -4.47 2.47
N SER A 31 -8.83 -5.09 1.35
CA SER A 31 -7.89 -5.42 0.27
C SER A 31 -7.28 -4.17 -0.36
N LEU A 32 -8.08 -3.11 -0.53
CA LEU A 32 -7.63 -1.81 -1.02
C LEU A 32 -6.53 -1.24 -0.12
N TYR A 33 -6.79 -1.13 1.18
CA TYR A 33 -5.83 -0.56 2.12
C TYR A 33 -4.56 -1.39 2.24
N ILE A 34 -4.66 -2.73 2.22
CA ILE A 34 -3.47 -3.60 2.28
C ILE A 34 -2.62 -3.46 1.02
N ILE A 35 -3.21 -3.47 -0.18
CA ILE A 35 -2.45 -3.35 -1.44
C ILE A 35 -1.83 -1.96 -1.57
N ALA A 36 -2.55 -0.90 -1.19
CA ALA A 36 -2.01 0.45 -1.14
C ALA A 36 -0.86 0.56 -0.12
N GLY A 37 -1.03 -0.01 1.07
CA GLY A 37 0.00 -0.07 2.11
C GLY A 37 1.26 -0.78 1.61
N LEU A 38 1.13 -1.95 0.97
CA LEU A 38 2.24 -2.65 0.35
C LEU A 38 2.94 -1.81 -0.71
N ALA A 39 2.19 -1.11 -1.58
CA ALA A 39 2.78 -0.23 -2.59
C ALA A 39 3.71 0.82 -1.93
N PHE A 40 3.28 1.43 -0.83
CA PHE A 40 4.12 2.37 -0.09
C PHE A 40 5.34 1.72 0.58
N VAL A 41 5.23 0.47 1.06
CA VAL A 41 6.40 -0.28 1.58
C VAL A 41 7.43 -0.47 0.48
N PHE A 42 7.02 -0.94 -0.71
CA PHE A 42 7.93 -1.13 -1.85
C PHE A 42 8.55 0.19 -2.32
N ASN A 43 7.80 1.28 -2.31
CA ASN A 43 8.30 2.61 -2.62
C ASN A 43 9.34 3.10 -1.60
N ALA A 44 9.10 2.87 -0.31
CA ALA A 44 10.04 3.21 0.76
C ALA A 44 11.34 2.40 0.63
N MET A 45 11.23 1.09 0.35
CA MET A 45 12.38 0.21 0.10
C MET A 45 13.18 0.64 -1.13
N ALA A 46 12.53 1.13 -2.19
CA ALA A 46 13.21 1.64 -3.39
C ALA A 46 14.08 2.88 -3.13
N SER A 47 13.87 3.54 -2.00
CA SER A 47 14.62 4.72 -1.54
C SER A 47 15.80 4.36 -0.62
N GLU A 48 16.04 3.06 -0.37
CA GLU A 48 17.20 2.60 0.40
C GLU A 48 18.40 2.30 -0.50
N GLU A 49 19.55 2.91 -0.18
CA GLU A 49 20.79 2.72 -0.94
C GLU A 49 21.26 1.26 -0.99
N ARG A 50 21.00 0.48 0.08
CA ARG A 50 21.32 -0.95 0.14
C ARG A 50 20.58 -1.77 -0.93
N LEU A 51 19.43 -1.29 -1.38
CA LEU A 51 18.57 -1.94 -2.36
C LEU A 51 18.68 -1.30 -3.76
N ALA A 52 19.67 -0.42 -3.99
CA ALA A 52 19.86 0.28 -5.26
C ALA A 52 19.92 -0.68 -6.48
N LYS A 53 20.52 -1.87 -6.32
CA LYS A 53 20.60 -2.91 -7.36
C LYS A 53 19.22 -3.41 -7.82
N HIS A 54 18.23 -3.40 -6.93
CA HIS A 54 16.86 -3.89 -7.20
C HIS A 54 15.85 -2.74 -7.39
N LYS A 55 16.32 -1.48 -7.44
CA LYS A 55 15.46 -0.30 -7.51
C LYS A 55 14.47 -0.37 -8.67
N LYS A 56 14.90 -0.81 -9.86
CA LYS A 56 14.02 -0.96 -11.03
C LYS A 56 12.86 -1.92 -10.72
N THR A 57 13.14 -3.08 -10.16
CA THR A 57 12.13 -4.08 -9.80
C THR A 57 11.18 -3.56 -8.72
N LEU A 58 11.71 -2.92 -7.67
CA LEU A 58 10.90 -2.35 -6.59
C LEU A 58 9.95 -1.27 -7.09
N VAL A 59 10.43 -0.40 -7.99
CA VAL A 59 9.61 0.63 -8.63
C VAL A 59 8.53 0.00 -9.51
N THR A 60 8.86 -1.01 -10.32
CA THR A 60 7.85 -1.73 -11.12
C THR A 60 6.77 -2.33 -10.24
N ILE A 61 7.13 -3.03 -9.16
CA ILE A 61 6.16 -3.61 -8.22
C ILE A 61 5.29 -2.53 -7.60
N THR A 62 5.89 -1.41 -7.20
CA THR A 62 5.16 -0.26 -6.63
C THR A 62 4.08 0.24 -7.60
N TRP A 63 4.45 0.48 -8.86
CA TRP A 63 3.51 0.97 -9.87
C TRP A 63 2.42 -0.05 -10.19
N THR A 64 2.74 -1.34 -10.24
CA THR A 64 1.74 -2.40 -10.41
C THR A 64 0.75 -2.42 -9.24
N LEU A 65 1.24 -2.36 -7.99
CA LEU A 65 0.38 -2.34 -6.81
C LEU A 65 -0.48 -1.07 -6.74
N LEU A 66 0.06 0.09 -7.12
CA LEU A 66 -0.74 1.32 -7.24
C LEU A 66 -1.82 1.20 -8.31
N GLY A 67 -1.48 0.65 -9.49
CA GLY A 67 -2.46 0.41 -10.55
C GLY A 67 -3.60 -0.50 -10.09
N ILE A 68 -3.28 -1.60 -9.41
CA ILE A 68 -4.28 -2.49 -8.80
C ILE A 68 -5.10 -1.76 -7.74
N SER A 69 -4.46 -0.97 -6.86
CA SER A 69 -5.16 -0.19 -5.83
C SER A 69 -6.17 0.79 -6.45
N VAL A 70 -5.81 1.44 -7.55
CA VAL A 70 -6.71 2.36 -8.27
C VAL A 70 -7.92 1.61 -8.83
N LEU A 71 -7.72 0.43 -9.43
CA LEU A 71 -8.82 -0.39 -9.93
C LEU A 71 -9.76 -0.82 -8.80
N ILE A 72 -9.21 -1.30 -7.68
CA ILE A 72 -10.01 -1.69 -6.50
C ILE A 72 -10.70 -0.46 -5.91
N PHE A 73 -10.07 0.71 -5.88
CA PHE A 73 -10.68 1.94 -5.38
C PHE A 73 -11.92 2.32 -6.19
N PHE A 74 -11.84 2.30 -7.53
CA PHE A 74 -13.02 2.51 -8.37
C PHE A 74 -14.09 1.44 -8.13
N TRP A 75 -13.67 0.21 -7.88
CA TRP A 75 -14.58 -0.87 -7.58
C TRP A 75 -15.31 -0.65 -6.25
N VAL A 76 -14.59 -0.25 -5.19
CA VAL A 76 -15.20 0.15 -3.91
C VAL A 76 -16.16 1.33 -4.13
N LEU A 77 -15.78 2.37 -4.88
CA LEU A 77 -16.68 3.51 -5.13
C LEU A 77 -17.99 3.10 -5.80
N GLN A 78 -17.95 2.14 -6.72
CA GLN A 78 -19.14 1.68 -7.43
C GLN A 78 -20.06 0.82 -6.55
N PHE A 79 -19.53 0.04 -5.62
CA PHE A 79 -20.32 -0.96 -4.86
C PHE A 79 -20.51 -0.63 -3.38
N ASN A 80 -19.72 0.29 -2.81
CA ASN A 80 -19.87 0.84 -1.44
C ASN A 80 -20.47 2.26 -1.47
N THR A 81 -21.09 2.69 -2.58
CA THR A 81 -21.93 3.89 -2.60
C THR A 81 -23.27 3.58 -1.90
N PRO A 82 -23.74 4.42 -0.95
CA PRO A 82 -25.00 4.20 -0.22
C PRO A 82 -26.24 4.25 -1.13
#